data_AF-A0A101QTA7-F1
#
_entry.id   AF-A0A101QTA7-F1
#
_cell.length_a   1.000
_cell.length_b   1.000
_cell.length_c   1.000
_cell.angle_alpha   90.00
_cell.angle_beta   90.00
_cell.angle_gamma   90.00
#
_symmetry.space_group_name_H-M   'P 1'
#
loop_
_entity.id
_entity.type
_entity.pdbx_description
1 polymer ?
#
loop_
_entity_poly.entity_id
_entity_poly.type
_entity_poly.pdbx_seq_one_letter_code
_entity_poly.pdbx_strand_id
1 'polypeptide(L)'
;MGARGQAGADPAARHRGRLGAFVVRARRVEAHSLAADWDALVALAGAPYVVTALGNGEVHIRQECPAEEVVESAAARIRPLLLEDDACSYLKALAAVGYLCRELPHDTAWIKTARAEWRTRTEANTAREGGYQVMLGDTAEGWTFGLDDRKLAKAWIYGDLVHHDTQLLDEADPFGLSERFRAAVPLVAWIMVKAIELLNYVRALQTDGLLGLPVQLFDREVVLASTRWEHTARAYMAPVGTPAPADALAPFSDEWIPLLDSAVLRHADG
;
A
#
# COMPACT_ATOMS: atom_id res chain seq x y z
N MET A 1 0.09 37.87 -33.52
CA MET A 1 0.84 36.63 -33.81
C MET A 1 1.92 36.51 -32.74
N GLY A 2 1.88 35.65 -31.73
CA GLY A 2 0.88 34.69 -31.28
C GLY A 2 0.96 34.62 -29.76
N ALA A 3 -0.21 34.49 -29.12
CA ALA A 3 -0.33 34.18 -27.71
C ALA A 3 0.08 32.71 -27.49
N ARG A 4 1.10 32.46 -26.68
CA ARG A 4 1.29 31.14 -26.04
C ARG A 4 0.94 31.30 -24.57
N GLY A 5 -0.36 31.18 -24.29
CA GLY A 5 -0.84 30.89 -22.95
C GLY A 5 -0.49 29.45 -22.61
N GLN A 6 0.53 29.27 -21.76
CA GLN A 6 0.55 28.11 -20.87
C GLN A 6 -0.48 28.39 -19.78
N ALA A 7 -1.72 27.94 -20.02
CA ALA A 7 -2.75 27.90 -19.01
C ALA A 7 -2.28 26.96 -17.89
N GLY A 8 -1.90 27.52 -16.75
CA GLY A 8 -1.61 26.75 -15.55
C GLY A 8 -2.83 25.90 -15.20
N ALA A 9 -2.62 24.59 -15.03
CA ALA A 9 -3.68 23.66 -14.69
C ALA A 9 -4.48 24.15 -13.47
N ASP A 10 -5.81 24.11 -13.56
CA ASP A 10 -6.72 24.43 -12.46
C ASP A 10 -6.24 23.74 -11.16
N PRO A 11 -5.85 24.51 -10.12
CA PRO A 11 -5.38 23.95 -8.86
C PRO A 11 -6.37 22.95 -8.26
N ALA A 12 -7.67 23.18 -8.41
CA ALA A 12 -8.71 22.29 -7.91
C ALA A 12 -8.72 20.96 -8.68
N ALA A 13 -8.58 20.99 -10.02
CA ALA A 13 -8.44 19.78 -10.82
C ALA A 13 -7.21 18.94 -10.42
N ARG A 14 -6.07 19.59 -10.13
CA ARG A 14 -4.87 18.90 -9.64
C ARG A 14 -5.10 18.24 -8.27
N HIS A 15 -5.78 18.91 -7.34
CA HIS A 15 -6.10 18.34 -6.04
C HIS A 15 -7.09 17.18 -6.14
N ARG A 16 -8.12 17.28 -6.99
CA ARG A 16 -9.02 16.16 -7.31
C ARG A 16 -8.28 14.96 -7.90
N GLY A 17 -7.32 15.19 -8.81
CA GLY A 17 -6.50 14.14 -9.39
C GLY A 17 -5.67 13.38 -8.34
N ARG A 18 -5.01 14.11 -7.42
CA ARG A 18 -4.27 13.52 -6.30
C ARG A 18 -5.18 12.72 -5.36
N LEU A 19 -6.33 13.28 -5.03
CA LEU A 19 -7.29 12.61 -4.15
C LEU A 19 -7.88 11.36 -4.81
N GLY A 20 -8.15 11.39 -6.12
CA GLY A 20 -8.59 10.22 -6.86
C GLY A 20 -7.54 9.11 -6.94
N ALA A 21 -6.26 9.46 -7.16
CA ALA A 21 -5.16 8.50 -7.10
C ALA A 21 -5.04 7.87 -5.70
N PHE A 22 -5.17 8.68 -4.65
CA PHE A 22 -5.21 8.20 -3.27
C PHE A 22 -6.38 7.26 -3.02
N VAL A 23 -7.61 7.60 -3.41
CA VAL A 23 -8.81 6.76 -3.22
C VAL A 23 -8.61 5.37 -3.80
N VAL A 24 -8.15 5.27 -5.04
CA VAL A 24 -7.90 3.97 -5.68
C VAL A 24 -6.84 3.18 -4.91
N ARG A 25 -5.78 3.84 -4.44
CA ARG A 25 -4.72 3.17 -3.70
C ARG A 25 -5.16 2.72 -2.31
N ALA A 26 -5.84 3.58 -1.57
CA ALA A 26 -6.33 3.30 -0.22
C ALA A 26 -7.37 2.18 -0.23
N ARG A 27 -8.22 2.08 -1.26
CA ARG A 27 -9.13 0.94 -1.42
C ARG A 27 -8.39 -0.40 -1.60
N ARG A 28 -7.20 -0.42 -2.22
CA ARG A 28 -6.34 -1.62 -2.26
C ARG A 28 -5.76 -1.98 -0.90
N VAL A 29 -5.50 -0.98 -0.06
CA VAL A 29 -5.02 -1.16 1.32
C VAL A 29 -6.16 -1.70 2.20
N GLU A 30 -7.34 -1.11 2.10
CA GLU A 30 -8.54 -1.55 2.81
C GLU A 30 -8.93 -2.99 2.46
N ALA A 31 -8.83 -3.38 1.19
CA ALA A 31 -9.14 -4.74 0.75
C ALA A 31 -8.06 -5.79 1.07
N HIS A 32 -7.01 -5.42 1.81
CA HIS A 32 -5.95 -6.36 2.18
C HIS A 32 -6.38 -7.29 3.32
N SER A 33 -5.83 -8.51 3.38
CA SER A 33 -6.16 -9.51 4.41
C SER A 33 -5.88 -9.02 5.84
N LEU A 34 -4.81 -8.26 6.06
CA LEU A 34 -4.54 -7.63 7.38
C LEU A 34 -5.60 -6.61 7.81
N ALA A 35 -6.37 -6.05 6.88
CA ALA A 35 -7.45 -5.12 7.18
C ALA A 35 -8.82 -5.81 7.29
N ALA A 36 -8.88 -7.15 7.16
CA ALA A 36 -10.12 -7.90 7.27
C ALA A 36 -10.73 -7.84 8.69
N ASP A 37 -9.87 -7.74 9.71
CA ASP A 37 -10.24 -7.47 11.09
C ASP A 37 -9.66 -6.10 11.50
N TRP A 38 -10.55 -5.12 11.62
CA TRP A 38 -10.17 -3.74 11.95
C TRP A 38 -9.54 -3.62 13.34
N ASP A 39 -10.11 -4.30 14.33
CA ASP A 39 -9.65 -4.20 15.72
C ASP A 39 -8.28 -4.87 15.87
N ALA A 40 -8.08 -6.01 15.19
CA ALA A 40 -6.77 -6.66 15.12
C ALA A 40 -5.72 -5.77 14.42
N LEU A 41 -6.07 -5.09 13.33
CA LEU A 41 -5.17 -4.17 12.64
C LEU A 41 -4.77 -2.98 13.53
N VAL A 42 -5.74 -2.38 14.22
CA VAL A 42 -5.50 -1.26 15.15
C VAL A 42 -4.66 -1.72 16.33
N ALA A 43 -4.93 -2.90 16.90
CA ALA A 43 -4.12 -3.48 17.96
C ALA A 43 -2.68 -3.70 17.48
N LEU A 44 -2.49 -4.26 16.29
CA LEU A 44 -1.17 -4.51 15.69
C LEU A 44 -0.36 -3.21 15.49
N ALA A 45 -1.03 -2.12 15.10
CA ALA A 45 -0.42 -0.79 14.98
C ALA A 45 0.09 -0.21 16.32
N GLY A 46 -0.41 -0.74 17.44
CA GLY A 46 0.02 -0.43 18.80
C GLY A 46 1.28 -1.18 19.26
N ALA A 47 1.83 -2.09 18.44
CA ALA A 47 2.96 -2.95 18.77
C ALA A 47 2.73 -3.77 20.07
N PRO A 48 1.73 -4.67 20.10
CA PRO A 48 1.40 -5.40 21.31
C PRO A 48 2.49 -6.41 21.65
N TYR A 49 2.90 -6.46 22.91
CA TYR A 49 3.80 -7.47 23.46
C TYR A 49 3.39 -7.82 24.88
N VAL A 50 3.73 -9.04 25.30
CA VAL A 50 3.53 -9.54 26.66
C VAL A 50 4.87 -9.63 27.35
N VAL A 51 5.00 -9.01 28.51
CA VAL A 51 6.19 -9.15 29.39
C VAL A 51 5.81 -10.01 30.58
N THR A 52 6.52 -11.11 30.79
CA THR A 52 6.38 -12.00 31.94
C THR A 52 7.64 -11.93 32.79
N ALA A 53 7.52 -11.41 34.02
CA ALA A 53 8.62 -11.42 34.98
C ALA A 53 8.76 -12.82 35.60
N LEU A 54 10.00 -13.33 35.67
CA LEU A 54 10.28 -14.70 36.14
C LEU A 54 10.64 -14.79 37.64
N GLY A 55 10.67 -13.66 38.34
CA GLY A 55 10.93 -13.60 39.79
C GLY A 55 12.41 -13.73 40.20
N ASN A 56 13.31 -13.99 39.25
CA ASN A 56 14.77 -14.01 39.43
C ASN A 56 15.45 -12.75 38.86
N GLY A 57 14.67 -11.73 38.48
CA GLY A 57 15.17 -10.53 37.78
C GLY A 57 15.18 -10.65 36.26
N GLU A 58 14.84 -11.81 35.70
CA GLU A 58 14.68 -12.00 34.26
C GLU A 58 13.24 -11.71 33.82
N VAL A 59 13.10 -11.32 32.55
CA VAL A 59 11.82 -11.10 31.88
C VAL A 59 11.77 -11.88 30.58
N HIS A 60 10.61 -12.48 30.29
CA HIS A 60 10.29 -13.00 28.97
C HIS A 60 9.41 -12.00 28.23
N ILE A 61 9.85 -11.58 27.04
CA ILE A 61 9.08 -10.71 26.15
C ILE A 61 8.57 -11.58 25.00
N ARG A 62 7.26 -11.65 24.82
CA ARG A 62 6.62 -12.34 23.70
C ARG A 62 5.91 -11.32 22.82
N GLN A 63 6.21 -11.36 21.53
CA GLN A 63 5.49 -10.61 20.51
C GLN A 63 5.07 -11.58 19.40
N GLU A 64 3.82 -11.46 18.97
CA GLU A 64 3.29 -12.25 17.85
C GLU A 64 3.12 -11.32 16.64
N CYS A 65 3.73 -11.71 15.53
CA CYS A 65 3.66 -11.00 14.26
C CYS A 65 2.93 -11.87 13.23
N PRO A 66 2.19 -11.27 12.27
CA PRO A 66 1.65 -12.00 11.14
C PRO A 66 2.77 -12.65 10.31
N ALA A 67 2.41 -13.60 9.44
CA ALA A 67 3.35 -14.19 8.49
C ALA A 67 4.02 -13.11 7.61
N GLU A 68 5.31 -13.27 7.34
CA GLU A 68 6.12 -12.27 6.62
C GLU A 68 5.50 -11.90 5.27
N GLU A 69 5.15 -12.87 4.43
CA GLU A 69 4.52 -12.68 3.12
C GLU A 69 3.26 -11.79 3.17
N VAL A 70 2.49 -11.88 4.26
CA VAL A 70 1.28 -11.08 4.46
C VAL A 70 1.65 -9.62 4.74
N VAL A 71 2.70 -9.40 5.55
CA VAL A 71 3.21 -8.06 5.85
C VAL A 71 3.92 -7.45 4.64
N GLU A 72 4.66 -8.24 3.85
CA GLU A 72 5.28 -7.80 2.59
C GLU A 72 4.22 -7.32 1.59
N SER A 73 3.16 -8.13 1.43
CA SER A 73 2.01 -7.80 0.59
C SER A 73 1.33 -6.49 1.04
N ALA A 74 1.23 -6.24 2.35
CA ALA A 74 0.74 -4.98 2.89
C ALA A 74 1.71 -3.82 2.65
N ALA A 75 3.00 -4.01 2.94
CA ALA A 75 4.07 -3.02 2.74
C ALA A 75 4.12 -2.55 1.27
N ALA A 76 4.04 -3.51 0.34
CA ALA A 76 3.97 -3.24 -1.09
C ALA A 76 2.75 -2.38 -1.45
N ARG A 77 1.61 -2.54 -0.77
CA ARG A 77 0.38 -1.74 -0.95
C ARG A 77 0.47 -0.35 -0.35
N ILE A 78 1.15 -0.16 0.78
CA ILE A 78 1.24 1.17 1.39
C ILE A 78 2.39 2.02 0.86
N ARG A 79 3.40 1.42 0.22
CA ARG A 79 4.61 2.14 -0.22
C ARG A 79 4.36 3.44 -1.02
N PRO A 80 3.47 3.47 -2.03
CA PRO A 80 3.18 4.72 -2.75
C PRO A 80 2.54 5.83 -1.91
N LEU A 81 1.99 5.49 -0.74
CA LEU A 81 1.48 6.47 0.21
C LEU A 81 2.61 7.17 0.97
N LEU A 82 3.76 6.50 1.14
CA LEU A 82 4.95 7.01 1.80
C LEU A 82 5.80 7.91 0.89
N LEU A 83 5.80 7.65 -0.41
CA LEU A 83 6.63 8.38 -1.37
C LEU A 83 6.01 9.74 -1.68
N GLU A 84 6.70 10.83 -1.36
CA GLU A 84 6.19 12.18 -1.61
C GLU A 84 6.00 12.46 -3.10
N ASP A 85 6.81 11.86 -3.98
CA ASP A 85 6.74 12.07 -5.43
C ASP A 85 5.55 11.34 -6.08
N ASP A 86 5.03 10.29 -5.44
CA ASP A 86 3.90 9.55 -5.97
C ASP A 86 2.61 10.39 -5.98
N ALA A 87 1.76 10.16 -7.00
CA ALA A 87 0.51 10.90 -7.14
C ALA A 87 -0.48 10.62 -6.00
N CYS A 88 -0.40 9.42 -5.40
CA CYS A 88 -1.27 8.95 -4.33
C CYS A 88 -0.69 9.11 -2.92
N SER A 89 0.42 9.84 -2.76
CA SER A 89 1.04 10.14 -1.47
C SER A 89 0.00 10.60 -0.43
N TYR A 90 0.10 10.08 0.80
CA TYR A 90 -0.80 10.43 1.89
C TYR A 90 -0.75 11.94 2.20
N LEU A 91 0.44 12.54 2.20
CA LEU A 91 0.62 13.98 2.45
C LEU A 91 -0.02 14.84 1.35
N LYS A 92 0.05 14.39 0.09
CA LYS A 92 -0.63 15.04 -1.04
C LYS A 92 -2.15 14.92 -0.94
N ALA A 93 -2.65 13.78 -0.47
CA ALA A 93 -4.09 13.56 -0.23
C ALA A 93 -4.61 14.48 0.88
N LEU A 94 -3.93 14.54 2.04
CA LEU A 94 -4.25 15.48 3.11
C LEU A 94 -4.24 16.94 2.64
N ALA A 95 -3.26 17.33 1.82
CA ALA A 95 -3.21 18.67 1.24
C ALA A 95 -4.38 18.92 0.27
N ALA A 96 -4.82 17.91 -0.48
CA ALA A 96 -5.97 18.02 -1.37
C ALA A 96 -7.29 18.18 -0.61
N VAL A 97 -7.50 17.39 0.44
CA VAL A 97 -8.63 17.56 1.35
C VAL A 97 -8.65 18.97 1.92
N GLY A 98 -7.53 19.44 2.47
CA GLY A 98 -7.46 20.78 3.06
C GLY A 98 -7.69 21.91 2.05
N TYR A 99 -7.32 21.72 0.79
CA TYR A 99 -7.60 22.69 -0.26
C TYR A 99 -9.07 22.72 -0.67
N LEU A 100 -9.69 21.54 -0.84
CA LEU A 100 -11.07 21.39 -1.29
C LEU A 100 -12.08 21.75 -0.19
N CYS A 101 -11.73 21.50 1.07
CA CYS A 101 -12.57 21.73 2.25
C CYS A 101 -12.20 23.00 3.03
N ARG A 102 -11.41 23.92 2.45
CA ARG A 102 -10.87 25.10 3.17
C ARG A 102 -11.90 26.04 3.78
N GLU A 103 -13.13 26.04 3.25
CA GLU A 103 -14.23 26.87 3.75
C GLU A 103 -14.96 26.20 4.95
N LEU A 104 -14.57 24.98 5.33
CA LEU A 104 -15.14 24.23 6.45
C LEU A 104 -14.33 24.48 7.74
N PRO A 105 -14.96 25.00 8.82
CA PRO A 105 -14.24 25.47 10.00
C PRO A 105 -13.62 24.38 10.89
N HIS A 106 -14.00 23.10 10.75
CA HIS A 106 -13.50 22.01 11.60
C HIS A 106 -12.29 21.23 11.03
N ASP A 107 -11.96 21.40 9.75
CA ASP A 107 -11.06 20.46 9.07
C ASP A 107 -9.58 20.85 9.14
N THR A 108 -9.27 22.14 9.32
CA THR A 108 -7.88 22.64 9.25
C THR A 108 -7.02 22.13 10.41
N ALA A 109 -7.57 22.03 11.61
CA ALA A 109 -6.85 21.54 12.79
C ALA A 109 -6.56 20.04 12.68
N TRP A 110 -7.55 19.24 12.29
CA TRP A 110 -7.37 17.80 12.10
C TRP A 110 -6.33 17.49 11.03
N ILE A 111 -6.35 18.16 9.87
CA ILE A 111 -5.36 17.97 8.80
C ILE A 111 -3.96 18.30 9.27
N LYS A 112 -3.80 19.39 10.04
CA LYS A 112 -2.50 19.78 10.61
C LYS A 112 -1.98 18.70 11.57
N THR A 113 -2.84 18.20 12.45
CA THR A 113 -2.51 17.13 13.40
C THR A 113 -2.15 15.84 12.67
N ALA A 114 -2.97 15.40 11.71
CA ALA A 114 -2.73 14.19 10.91
C ALA A 114 -1.41 14.27 10.13
N ARG A 115 -1.11 15.45 9.55
CA ARG A 115 0.17 15.69 8.86
C ARG A 115 1.35 15.58 9.83
N ALA A 116 1.26 16.20 11.00
CA ALA A 116 2.32 16.15 11.99
C ALA A 116 2.55 14.72 12.51
N GLU A 117 1.49 13.98 12.79
CA GLU A 117 1.55 12.57 13.21
C GLU A 117 2.23 11.72 12.13
N TRP A 118 1.84 11.89 10.86
CA TRP A 118 2.44 11.17 9.73
C TRP A 118 3.94 11.41 9.60
N ARG A 119 4.36 12.67 9.62
CA ARG A 119 5.78 13.02 9.56
C ARG A 119 6.56 12.42 10.72
N THR A 120 6.01 12.53 11.92
CA THR A 120 6.62 12.02 13.16
C THR A 120 6.83 10.51 13.13
N ARG A 121 5.99 9.75 12.40
CA ARG A 121 6.16 8.28 12.28
C ARG A 121 6.98 7.86 11.05
N THR A 122 6.94 8.62 9.95
CA THR A 122 7.51 8.19 8.66
C THR A 122 8.82 8.89 8.26
N GLU A 123 9.10 10.11 8.71
CA GLU A 123 10.29 10.89 8.30
C GLU A 123 11.51 10.62 9.21
N ALA A 124 12.70 10.45 8.64
CA ALA A 124 13.89 10.01 9.40
C ALA A 124 14.39 11.03 10.45
N ASN A 125 14.08 12.32 10.28
CA ASN A 125 14.73 13.40 11.02
C ASN A 125 13.86 14.07 12.09
N THR A 126 12.65 13.57 12.35
CA THR A 126 11.85 14.07 13.48
C THR A 126 12.36 13.45 14.78
N ALA A 127 12.88 14.28 15.68
CA ALA A 127 13.23 13.88 17.04
C ALA A 127 11.97 13.32 17.73
N ARG A 128 11.92 12.00 17.84
CA ARG A 128 10.90 11.27 18.57
C ARG A 128 11.64 10.27 19.45
N GLU A 129 11.22 10.14 20.69
CA GLU A 129 11.47 8.93 21.46
C GLU A 129 10.78 7.78 20.69
N GLY A 130 11.58 6.90 20.07
CA GLY A 130 11.09 5.72 19.38
C GLY A 130 10.15 4.90 20.27
N GLY A 131 9.31 4.06 19.67
CA GLY A 131 8.44 3.18 20.46
C GLY A 131 9.24 2.29 21.42
N TYR A 132 10.42 1.89 20.97
CA TYR A 132 11.48 1.27 21.76
C TYR A 132 12.83 1.47 21.07
N GLN A 133 13.91 1.23 21.80
CA GLN A 133 15.27 1.16 21.29
C GLN A 133 15.84 -0.22 21.59
N VAL A 134 16.56 -0.80 20.64
CA VAL A 134 17.35 -2.01 20.86
C VAL A 134 18.81 -1.62 20.96
N MET A 135 19.47 -2.13 21.99
CA MET A 135 20.90 -1.94 22.20
C MET A 135 21.56 -3.32 22.29
N LEU A 136 22.62 -3.50 21.52
CA LEU A 136 23.46 -4.68 21.54
C LEU A 136 24.84 -4.27 22.04
N GLY A 137 25.51 -5.15 22.78
CA GLY A 137 26.87 -4.90 23.21
C GLY A 137 27.59 -6.20 23.49
N ASP A 138 28.87 -6.24 23.12
CA ASP A 138 29.77 -7.32 23.45
C ASP A 138 30.80 -6.81 24.47
N THR A 139 30.80 -7.40 25.66
CA THR A 139 31.68 -6.99 26.76
C THR A 139 33.11 -7.50 26.59
N ALA A 140 33.34 -8.50 25.74
CA ALA A 140 34.67 -9.02 25.41
C ALA A 140 35.34 -8.21 24.29
N GLU A 141 34.56 -7.79 23.28
CA GLU A 141 35.07 -7.02 22.13
C GLU A 141 34.93 -5.50 22.30
N GLY A 142 34.13 -5.04 23.28
CA GLY A 142 34.03 -3.64 23.68
C GLY A 142 33.21 -2.75 22.73
N TRP A 143 32.38 -3.33 21.86
CA TRP A 143 31.49 -2.59 20.97
C TRP A 143 30.06 -2.52 21.50
N THR A 144 29.34 -1.49 21.06
CA THR A 144 27.89 -1.34 21.29
C THR A 144 27.21 -0.81 20.03
N PHE A 145 25.99 -1.29 19.77
CA PHE A 145 25.09 -0.76 18.74
C PHE A 145 23.78 -0.33 19.38
N GLY A 146 23.12 0.66 18.78
CA GLY A 146 21.82 1.13 19.24
C GLY A 146 20.99 1.66 18.08
N LEU A 147 19.80 1.10 17.88
CA LEU A 147 18.87 1.55 16.85
C LEU A 147 17.45 1.68 17.42
N ASP A 148 16.74 2.70 16.97
CA ASP A 148 15.32 2.85 17.25
C ASP A 148 14.47 1.97 16.31
N ASP A 149 13.26 1.67 16.74
CA ASP A 149 12.26 0.90 16.00
C ASP A 149 11.98 1.46 14.60
N ARG A 150 12.10 2.76 14.38
CA ARG A 150 11.78 3.37 13.07
C ARG A 150 12.87 3.11 12.05
N LYS A 151 14.13 3.21 12.45
CA LYS A 151 15.27 2.87 11.59
C LYS A 151 15.24 1.38 11.25
N LEU A 152 14.95 0.52 12.22
CA LEU A 152 14.78 -0.93 12.01
C LEU A 152 13.66 -1.21 11.01
N ALA A 153 12.50 -0.59 11.20
CA ALA A 153 11.35 -0.73 10.30
C ALA A 153 11.66 -0.28 8.87
N LYS A 154 12.40 0.82 8.71
CA LYS A 154 12.79 1.34 7.40
C LYS A 154 13.81 0.47 6.70
N ALA A 155 14.78 -0.08 7.44
CA ALA A 155 15.73 -1.03 6.89
C ALA A 155 14.99 -2.26 6.33
N TRP A 156 13.92 -2.72 6.97
CA TRP A 156 13.06 -3.77 6.38
C TRP A 156 12.30 -3.29 5.14
N ILE A 157 11.55 -2.17 5.24
CA ILE A 157 10.68 -1.69 4.16
C ILE A 157 11.48 -1.30 2.90
N TYR A 158 12.63 -0.65 3.05
CA TYR A 158 13.43 -0.12 1.93
C TYR A 158 14.67 -0.96 1.61
N GLY A 159 15.30 -1.54 2.62
CA GLY A 159 16.44 -2.43 2.47
C GLY A 159 16.02 -3.82 2.02
N ASP A 160 15.32 -4.56 2.87
CA ASP A 160 15.01 -5.98 2.62
C ASP A 160 14.01 -6.17 1.45
N LEU A 161 12.98 -5.31 1.31
CA LEU A 161 11.91 -5.55 0.32
C LEU A 161 12.05 -4.88 -1.06
N VAL A 162 12.57 -3.66 -1.11
CA VAL A 162 12.24 -2.75 -2.21
C VAL A 162 13.44 -2.30 -3.02
N HIS A 163 14.37 -1.59 -2.37
CA HIS A 163 15.43 -0.85 -3.05
C HIS A 163 16.81 -1.44 -2.80
N HIS A 164 16.92 -2.48 -1.96
CA HIS A 164 18.20 -2.96 -1.45
C HIS A 164 19.07 -1.78 -1.02
N ASP A 165 18.47 -0.89 -0.21
CA ASP A 165 19.17 0.26 0.37
C ASP A 165 20.26 -0.24 1.31
N THR A 166 21.44 -0.49 0.72
CA THR A 166 22.60 -1.06 1.38
C THR A 166 23.04 -0.23 2.58
N GLN A 167 22.86 1.09 2.57
CA GLN A 167 23.24 1.94 3.70
C GLN A 167 22.35 1.69 4.92
N LEU A 168 21.03 1.59 4.72
CA LEU A 168 20.09 1.26 5.80
C LEU A 168 20.29 -0.18 6.30
N LEU A 169 20.61 -1.10 5.39
CA LEU A 169 20.90 -2.49 5.75
C LEU A 169 22.18 -2.59 6.57
N ASP A 170 23.26 -1.94 6.16
CA ASP A 170 24.54 -1.95 6.89
C ASP A 170 24.40 -1.39 8.31
N GLU A 171 23.61 -0.32 8.50
CA GLU A 171 23.35 0.26 9.84
C GLU A 171 22.52 -0.68 10.73
N ALA A 172 21.59 -1.44 10.14
CA ALA A 172 20.67 -2.33 10.85
C ALA A 172 21.08 -3.81 10.85
N ASP A 173 22.17 -4.16 10.18
CA ASP A 173 22.68 -5.54 10.07
C ASP A 173 22.97 -6.18 11.43
N PRO A 174 23.58 -5.47 12.41
CA PRO A 174 23.86 -6.06 13.73
C PRO A 174 22.61 -6.60 14.46
N PHE A 175 21.42 -6.12 14.12
CA PHE A 175 20.16 -6.53 14.74
C PHE A 175 19.48 -7.71 14.03
N GLY A 176 19.90 -8.02 12.79
CA GLY A 176 19.37 -9.11 11.99
C GLY A 176 17.96 -8.87 11.42
N LEU A 177 17.54 -9.77 10.52
CA LEU A 177 16.25 -9.68 9.82
C LEU A 177 15.05 -9.68 10.77
N SER A 178 15.07 -10.55 11.79
CA SER A 178 13.94 -10.72 12.71
C SER A 178 13.58 -9.41 13.43
N GLU A 179 14.58 -8.65 13.85
CA GLU A 179 14.35 -7.40 14.58
C GLU A 179 13.86 -6.28 13.64
N ARG A 180 14.42 -6.20 12.43
CA ARG A 180 13.94 -5.30 11.38
C ARG A 180 12.48 -5.58 11.01
N PHE A 181 12.12 -6.85 10.83
CA PHE A 181 10.75 -7.28 10.58
C PHE A 181 9.81 -6.92 11.73
N ARG A 182 10.19 -7.26 12.97
CA ARG A 182 9.40 -6.99 14.19
C ARG A 182 9.10 -5.50 14.36
N ALA A 183 10.05 -4.64 14.00
CA ALA A 183 9.88 -3.20 14.01
C ALA A 183 8.99 -2.68 12.85
N ALA A 184 9.04 -3.32 11.69
CA ALA A 184 8.25 -2.93 10.52
C ALA A 184 6.75 -3.21 10.67
N VAL A 185 6.39 -4.34 11.28
CA VAL A 185 4.99 -4.78 11.45
C VAL A 185 4.06 -3.69 11.99
N PRO A 186 4.32 -3.06 13.16
CA PRO A 186 3.43 -2.03 13.70
C PRO A 186 3.41 -0.75 12.84
N LEU A 187 4.52 -0.41 12.17
CA LEU A 187 4.55 0.73 11.25
C LEU A 187 3.68 0.49 10.02
N VAL A 188 3.79 -0.70 9.41
CA VAL A 188 2.95 -1.11 8.28
C VAL A 188 1.47 -1.06 8.68
N ALA A 189 1.11 -1.68 9.80
CA ALA A 189 -0.27 -1.68 10.31
C ALA A 189 -0.78 -0.25 10.57
N TRP A 190 0.02 0.60 11.22
CA TRP A 190 -0.36 1.99 11.48
C TRP A 190 -0.58 2.79 10.19
N ILE A 191 0.25 2.61 9.17
CA ILE A 191 0.07 3.27 7.87
C ILE A 191 -1.23 2.79 7.20
N MET A 192 -1.54 1.50 7.28
CA MET A 192 -2.81 0.97 6.76
C MET A 192 -4.01 1.62 7.45
N VAL A 193 -3.99 1.71 8.78
CA VAL A 193 -5.03 2.39 9.57
C VAL A 193 -5.21 3.82 9.09
N LYS A 194 -4.13 4.61 8.98
CA LYS A 194 -4.21 6.01 8.51
C LYS A 194 -4.75 6.14 7.09
N ALA A 195 -4.38 5.23 6.20
CA ALA A 195 -4.89 5.21 4.84
C ALA A 195 -6.40 4.95 4.80
N ILE A 196 -6.89 4.00 5.60
CA ILE A 196 -8.31 3.63 5.69
C ILE A 196 -9.12 4.73 6.37
N GLU A 197 -8.61 5.32 7.47
CA GLU A 197 -9.24 6.47 8.14
C GLU A 197 -9.43 7.65 7.17
N LEU A 198 -8.38 8.02 6.44
CA LEU A 198 -8.46 9.10 5.45
C LEU A 198 -9.39 8.73 4.29
N LEU A 199 -9.41 7.47 3.84
CA LEU A 199 -10.35 7.01 2.82
C LEU A 199 -11.81 7.15 3.28
N ASN A 200 -12.11 6.74 4.52
CA ASN A 200 -13.45 6.86 5.09
C ASN A 200 -13.88 8.32 5.24
N TYR A 201 -12.96 9.19 5.65
CA TYR A 201 -13.22 10.62 5.68
C TYR A 201 -13.49 11.20 4.28
N VAL A 202 -12.71 10.79 3.27
CA VAL A 202 -12.93 11.18 1.87
C VAL A 202 -14.28 10.67 1.34
N ARG A 203 -14.71 9.46 1.73
CA ARG A 203 -16.05 8.93 1.40
C ARG A 203 -17.16 9.78 2.00
N ALA A 204 -17.03 10.17 3.27
CA ALA A 204 -18.00 11.04 3.92
C ALA A 204 -18.12 12.39 3.20
N LEU A 205 -16.99 13.05 2.94
CA LEU A 205 -16.95 14.32 2.20
C LEU A 205 -17.51 14.21 0.77
N GLN A 206 -17.29 13.07 0.10
CA GLN A 206 -17.85 12.80 -1.22
C GLN A 206 -19.38 12.62 -1.15
N THR A 207 -19.88 11.89 -0.16
CA THR A 207 -21.33 11.71 0.06
C THR A 207 -22.02 13.05 0.31
N ASP A 208 -21.36 13.96 1.01
CA ASP A 208 -21.85 15.32 1.26
C ASP A 208 -21.70 16.26 0.03
N GLY A 209 -21.16 15.76 -1.09
CA GLY A 209 -21.02 16.50 -2.34
C GLY A 209 -19.87 17.52 -2.36
N LEU A 210 -18.95 17.46 -1.38
CA LEU A 210 -17.94 18.49 -1.15
C LEU A 210 -16.70 18.36 -2.06
N LEU A 211 -16.45 17.17 -2.64
CA LEU A 211 -15.20 16.89 -3.36
C LEU A 211 -15.34 16.88 -4.88
N GLY A 212 -16.52 16.54 -5.41
CA GLY A 212 -16.77 16.41 -6.84
C GLY A 212 -15.87 15.37 -7.53
N LEU A 213 -15.56 14.26 -6.84
CA LEU A 213 -14.80 13.17 -7.44
C LEU A 213 -15.71 12.27 -8.31
N PRO A 214 -15.20 11.68 -9.40
CA PRO A 214 -15.93 10.69 -10.17
C PRO A 214 -16.32 9.47 -9.32
N VAL A 215 -17.59 9.08 -9.35
CA VAL A 215 -18.12 7.94 -8.57
C VAL A 215 -17.40 6.63 -8.90
N GLN A 216 -16.93 6.47 -10.13
CA GLN A 216 -16.21 5.28 -10.59
C GLN A 216 -14.92 5.03 -9.81
N LEU A 217 -14.33 6.03 -9.15
CA LEU A 217 -13.17 5.83 -8.28
C LEU A 217 -13.49 4.98 -7.05
N PHE A 218 -14.74 5.02 -6.59
CA PHE A 218 -15.24 4.29 -5.42
C PHE A 218 -15.81 2.93 -5.77
N ASP A 219 -16.26 2.74 -7.02
CA ASP A 219 -16.93 1.49 -7.44
C ASP A 219 -16.03 0.58 -8.28
N ARG A 220 -15.00 1.12 -8.95
CA ARG A 220 -14.12 0.29 -9.80
C ARG A 220 -13.48 -0.84 -9.01
N GLU A 221 -13.24 -1.97 -9.66
CA GLU A 221 -12.49 -3.06 -9.05
C GLU A 221 -11.04 -2.61 -8.76
N VAL A 222 -10.56 -2.96 -7.56
CA VAL A 222 -9.18 -2.67 -7.11
C VAL A 222 -8.43 -3.90 -6.61
N VAL A 223 -9.17 -5.00 -6.40
CA VAL A 223 -8.69 -6.33 -6.05
C VAL A 223 -9.52 -7.34 -6.84
N LEU A 224 -8.91 -8.44 -7.25
CA LEU A 224 -9.63 -9.50 -7.96
C LEU A 224 -10.56 -10.23 -6.99
N ALA A 225 -11.86 -10.26 -7.29
CA ALA A 225 -12.83 -11.06 -6.54
C ALA A 225 -12.73 -12.57 -6.86
N SER A 226 -12.20 -12.90 -8.04
CA SER A 226 -12.01 -14.27 -8.51
C SER A 226 -10.69 -14.39 -9.28
N THR A 227 -10.00 -15.50 -9.09
CA THR A 227 -8.85 -15.94 -9.90
C THR A 227 -9.23 -17.05 -10.88
N ARG A 228 -10.54 -17.32 -11.02
CA ARG A 228 -11.11 -18.23 -12.00
C ARG A 228 -11.82 -17.42 -13.07
N TRP A 229 -11.45 -17.67 -14.32
CA TRP A 229 -12.05 -17.06 -15.49
C TRP A 229 -12.78 -18.12 -16.31
N GLU A 230 -14.02 -17.82 -16.64
CA GLU A 230 -14.84 -18.63 -17.54
C GLU A 230 -15.32 -17.73 -18.67
N HIS A 231 -15.06 -18.15 -19.90
CA HIS A 231 -15.47 -17.41 -21.09
C HIS A 231 -16.18 -18.36 -22.04
N THR A 232 -17.38 -17.98 -22.44
CA THR A 232 -18.04 -18.61 -23.59
C THR A 232 -17.46 -18.01 -24.86
N ALA A 233 -16.74 -18.83 -25.63
CA ALA A 233 -16.17 -18.44 -26.91
C ALA A 233 -16.69 -19.36 -28.02
N ARG A 234 -16.67 -18.86 -29.26
CA ARG A 234 -16.84 -19.70 -30.46
C ARG A 234 -15.47 -20.07 -30.97
N ALA A 235 -15.20 -21.37 -31.06
CA ALA A 235 -13.98 -21.88 -31.68
C ALA A 235 -14.26 -22.22 -33.15
N TYR A 236 -13.27 -21.98 -34.00
CA TYR A 236 -13.30 -22.35 -35.42
C TYR A 236 -12.00 -23.09 -35.76
N MET A 237 -12.05 -23.97 -36.76
CA MET A 237 -10.90 -24.70 -37.26
C MET A 237 -10.84 -24.62 -38.78
N ALA A 238 -9.62 -24.58 -39.32
CA ALA A 238 -9.36 -24.55 -40.76
C ALA A 238 -8.15 -25.45 -41.08
N PRO A 239 -7.97 -25.88 -42.35
CA PRO A 239 -6.77 -26.57 -42.78
C PRO A 239 -5.48 -25.80 -42.49
N VAL A 240 -4.38 -26.54 -42.33
CA VAL A 240 -3.05 -25.94 -42.13
C VAL A 240 -2.68 -25.12 -43.36
N GLY A 241 -2.30 -23.86 -43.15
CA GLY A 241 -1.96 -22.91 -44.21
C GLY A 241 -3.08 -21.93 -44.57
N THR A 242 -4.32 -22.15 -44.09
CA THR A 242 -5.41 -21.18 -44.23
C THR A 242 -5.08 -19.91 -43.42
N PRO A 243 -5.12 -18.71 -44.04
CA PRO A 243 -4.89 -17.46 -43.32
C PRO A 243 -5.91 -17.23 -42.20
N ALA A 244 -5.43 -16.72 -41.06
CA ALA A 244 -6.30 -16.22 -40.00
C ALA A 244 -7.09 -14.98 -40.48
N PRO A 245 -8.31 -14.76 -39.97
CA PRO A 245 -9.01 -13.50 -40.19
C PRO A 245 -8.16 -12.33 -39.71
N ALA A 246 -8.28 -11.18 -40.39
CA ALA A 246 -7.43 -10.01 -40.12
C ALA A 246 -7.61 -9.46 -38.70
N ASP A 247 -8.82 -9.59 -38.14
CA ASP A 247 -9.16 -9.25 -36.77
C ASP A 247 -10.40 -10.04 -36.30
N ALA A 248 -10.84 -9.82 -35.06
CA ALA A 248 -11.96 -10.53 -34.45
C ALA A 248 -13.35 -10.18 -35.04
N LEU A 249 -13.44 -9.11 -35.83
CA LEU A 249 -14.68 -8.66 -36.49
C LEU A 249 -14.69 -9.03 -37.98
N ALA A 250 -13.53 -9.33 -38.56
CA ALA A 250 -13.43 -9.78 -39.94
C ALA A 250 -14.18 -11.11 -40.13
N PRO A 251 -14.90 -11.28 -41.25
CA PRO A 251 -15.55 -12.55 -41.54
C PRO A 251 -14.49 -13.64 -41.70
N PHE A 252 -14.82 -14.82 -41.19
CA PHE A 252 -14.07 -16.03 -41.49
C PHE A 252 -14.27 -16.39 -42.97
N SER A 253 -13.21 -16.88 -43.63
CA SER A 253 -13.36 -17.47 -44.97
C SER A 253 -14.14 -18.79 -44.90
N ASP A 254 -14.62 -19.26 -46.05
CA ASP A 254 -15.42 -20.50 -46.14
C ASP A 254 -14.66 -21.76 -45.68
N GLU A 255 -13.34 -21.69 -45.52
CA GLU A 255 -12.49 -22.78 -45.03
C GLU A 255 -12.50 -22.94 -43.51
N TRP A 256 -12.99 -21.92 -42.78
CA TRP A 256 -13.11 -21.96 -41.32
C TRP A 256 -14.46 -22.53 -40.92
N ILE A 257 -14.43 -23.65 -40.21
CA ILE A 257 -15.62 -24.37 -39.78
C ILE A 257 -15.76 -24.20 -38.27
N PRO A 258 -16.95 -23.85 -37.74
CA PRO A 258 -17.16 -23.76 -36.31
C PRO A 258 -16.98 -25.13 -35.65
N LEU A 259 -16.31 -25.15 -34.50
CA LEU A 259 -16.22 -26.32 -33.65
C LEU A 259 -17.56 -26.48 -32.91
N LEU A 260 -18.41 -27.36 -33.42
CA LEU A 260 -19.79 -27.56 -32.93
C LEU A 260 -19.92 -28.69 -31.90
N ASP A 261 -18.95 -29.60 -31.84
CA ASP A 261 -18.98 -30.74 -30.93
C ASP A 261 -18.48 -30.36 -29.53
N SER A 262 -19.07 -31.00 -28.51
CA SER A 262 -18.60 -30.90 -27.13
C SER A 262 -17.24 -31.59 -27.01
N ALA A 263 -16.17 -30.82 -27.14
CA ALA A 263 -14.79 -31.29 -26.98
C ALA A 263 -14.16 -30.63 -25.74
N VAL A 264 -13.60 -31.45 -24.85
CA VAL A 264 -12.73 -30.96 -23.78
C VAL A 264 -11.30 -30.95 -24.32
N LEU A 265 -10.87 -29.79 -24.83
CA LEU A 265 -9.49 -29.58 -25.23
C LEU A 265 -8.68 -29.26 -23.99
N ARG A 266 -7.82 -30.20 -23.58
CA ARG A 266 -6.76 -29.93 -22.61
C ARG A 266 -5.50 -29.61 -23.38
N HIS A 267 -4.86 -28.49 -23.06
CA HIS A 267 -3.49 -28.29 -23.51
C HIS A 267 -2.67 -29.44 -22.91
N ALA A 268 -2.00 -30.23 -23.76
CA ALA A 268 -1.01 -31.17 -23.25
C ALA A 268 0.17 -30.33 -22.77
N ASP A 269 0.61 -30.54 -21.53
CA ASP A 269 1.89 -30.01 -21.08
C ASP A 269 2.96 -30.62 -21.99
N GLY A 270 3.67 -29.75 -22.72
CA GLY A 270 4.83 -30.12 -23.53
C GLY A 270 6.10 -30.10 -22.69
#